data_AF-A0A7C5FD94-F1
#
_entry.id   AF-A0A7C5FD94-F1
#
_cell.length_a   1.000
_cell.length_b   1.000
_cell.length_c   1.000
_cell.angle_alpha   90.00
_cell.angle_beta   90.00
_cell.angle_gamma   90.00
#
_symmetry.space_group_name_H-M   'P 1'
#
loop_
_entity.id
_entity.type
_entity.pdbx_description
1 polymer ?
#
loop_
_entity_poly.entity_id
_entity_poly.type
_entity_poly.pdbx_seq_one_letter_code
_entity_poly.pdbx_strand_id
1 'polypeptide(L)'
;KYPLGAMPAGLAQGKDAEAVAAYVAGGLKGDAPAAWATCAGCHGQDGKGNGGSAPDLAGFDDTLIKNVLTHGKEGSIGRMPSFVNRFTPVQEKALAEFIKTLSSNK
;
A
#
# COMPACT_ATOMS: atom_id res chain seq x y z
N LYS A 1 8.02 -18.45 -3.30
CA LYS A 1 8.91 -17.36 -2.84
C LYS A 1 8.91 -16.31 -3.94
N TYR A 2 8.17 -15.22 -3.78
CA TYR A 2 8.15 -14.14 -4.77
C TYR A 2 9.37 -13.26 -4.49
N PRO A 3 10.33 -13.12 -5.42
CA PRO A 3 11.45 -12.22 -5.24
C PRO A 3 10.91 -10.79 -5.41
N LEU A 4 10.34 -10.26 -4.33
CA LEU A 4 10.00 -8.85 -4.24
C LEU A 4 11.34 -8.13 -4.30
N GLY A 5 11.61 -7.43 -5.41
CA GLY A 5 12.80 -6.60 -5.53
C GLY A 5 12.87 -5.55 -4.42
N ALA A 6 13.99 -4.86 -4.29
CA ALA A 6 14.08 -3.75 -3.33
C ALA A 6 13.16 -2.60 -3.78
N MET A 7 12.38 -2.02 -2.87
CA MET A 7 11.65 -0.77 -3.16
C MET A 7 12.64 0.41 -3.19
N PRO A 8 12.30 1.56 -3.78
CA PRO A 8 13.15 2.75 -3.88
C PRO A 8 13.08 3.67 -2.68
N ALA A 9 14.03 4.60 -2.60
CA ALA A 9 14.30 5.39 -1.41
C ALA A 9 13.07 6.21 -0.97
N GLY A 10 12.69 6.05 0.31
CA GLY A 10 11.53 6.71 0.92
C GLY A 10 10.26 5.85 0.98
N LEU A 11 10.24 4.69 0.32
CA LEU A 11 9.27 3.62 0.53
C LEU A 11 10.06 2.39 1.01
N ALA A 12 9.56 1.67 2.02
CA ALA A 12 10.23 0.55 2.71
C ALA A 12 11.22 -0.23 1.80
N GLN A 13 12.55 -0.11 2.01
CA GLN A 13 13.57 -0.73 1.15
C GLN A 13 14.25 -1.93 1.82
N GLY A 14 14.71 -2.90 1.03
CA GLY A 14 15.43 -4.09 1.53
C GLY A 14 14.66 -4.76 2.66
N LYS A 15 15.31 -4.98 3.82
CA LYS A 15 14.71 -5.64 4.99
C LYS A 15 13.35 -5.08 5.40
N ASP A 16 13.14 -3.78 5.22
CA ASP A 16 11.86 -3.15 5.52
C ASP A 16 10.77 -3.54 4.50
N ALA A 17 11.12 -3.65 3.21
CA ALA A 17 10.22 -4.14 2.17
C ALA A 17 9.79 -5.59 2.46
N GLU A 18 10.75 -6.44 2.84
CA GLU A 18 10.47 -7.84 3.15
C GLU A 18 9.63 -7.99 4.42
N ALA A 19 9.91 -7.18 5.45
CA ALA A 19 9.12 -7.17 6.68
C ALA A 19 7.68 -6.69 6.42
N VAL A 20 7.50 -5.63 5.63
CA VAL A 20 6.17 -5.14 5.22
C VAL A 20 5.44 -6.21 4.40
N ALA A 21 6.11 -6.86 3.45
CA ALA A 21 5.51 -7.92 2.66
C ALA A 21 5.11 -9.13 3.50
N ALA A 22 5.92 -9.52 4.49
CA ALA A 22 5.60 -10.60 5.41
C ALA A 22 4.39 -10.25 6.30
N TYR A 23 4.34 -9.02 6.83
CA TYR A 23 3.23 -8.52 7.64
C TYR A 23 1.92 -8.48 6.84
N VAL A 24 1.98 -7.98 5.60
CA VAL A 24 0.86 -7.97 4.65
C VAL A 24 0.40 -9.39 4.32
N ALA A 25 1.32 -10.31 4.01
CA ALA A 25 1.00 -11.70 3.73
C ALA A 25 0.41 -12.43 4.96
N GLY A 26 0.77 -12.01 6.16
CA GLY A 26 0.18 -12.47 7.43
C GLY A 26 -1.20 -11.88 7.73
N GLY A 27 -1.74 -11.05 6.83
CA GLY A 27 -3.07 -10.44 6.98
C GLY A 27 -3.10 -9.29 7.98
N LEU A 28 -2.02 -8.52 8.11
CA LEU A 28 -1.89 -7.39 9.03
C LEU A 28 -2.07 -7.79 10.51
N LYS A 29 -1.59 -8.99 10.87
CA LYS A 29 -1.66 -9.54 12.23
C LYS A 29 -0.29 -9.50 12.91
N GLY A 30 -0.29 -9.20 14.21
CA GLY A 30 0.93 -9.10 15.01
C GLY A 30 1.55 -7.71 14.95
N ASP A 31 2.84 -7.62 15.27
CA ASP A 31 3.55 -6.34 15.33
C ASP A 31 3.85 -5.81 13.92
N ALA A 32 3.27 -4.66 13.59
CA ALA A 32 3.53 -3.99 12.33
C ALA A 32 4.99 -3.49 12.28
N PRO A 33 5.73 -3.74 11.19
CA PRO A 33 7.07 -3.19 11.04
C PRO A 33 7.00 -1.66 10.99
N ALA A 34 8.03 -0.97 11.50
CA ALA A 34 8.05 0.49 11.55
C ALA A 34 7.79 1.15 10.18
N ALA A 35 8.29 0.54 9.09
CA ALA A 35 8.07 1.01 7.73
C ALA A 35 6.59 0.91 7.25
N TRP A 36 5.75 0.12 7.92
CA TRP A 36 4.30 0.10 7.67
C TRP A 36 3.64 1.44 8.01
N ALA A 37 4.22 2.22 8.93
CA ALA A 37 3.70 3.54 9.30
C ALA A 37 3.66 4.51 8.10
N THR A 38 4.49 4.32 7.07
CA THR A 38 4.42 5.09 5.83
C THR A 38 3.11 4.88 5.08
N CYS A 39 2.52 3.69 5.18
CA CYS A 39 1.23 3.34 4.57
C CYS A 39 0.08 3.66 5.54
N ALA A 40 0.17 3.14 6.76
CA ALA A 40 -0.86 3.24 7.78
C ALA A 40 -1.05 4.65 8.35
N GLY A 41 -0.03 5.52 8.24
CA GLY A 41 -0.12 6.89 8.71
C GLY A 41 -1.26 7.68 8.07
N CYS A 42 -1.56 7.39 6.80
CA CYS A 42 -2.75 7.92 6.12
C CYS A 42 -3.88 6.89 6.09
N HIS A 43 -3.62 5.66 5.65
CA HIS A 43 -4.66 4.67 5.36
C HIS A 43 -5.14 3.85 6.58
N GLY A 44 -4.66 4.14 7.78
CA GLY A 44 -4.96 3.34 8.95
C GLY A 44 -4.23 1.99 8.95
N GLN A 45 -4.17 1.34 10.12
CA GLN A 45 -3.45 0.08 10.30
C GLN A 45 -4.04 -1.08 9.49
N ASP A 46 -5.35 -1.04 9.25
CA ASP A 46 -6.13 -2.02 8.51
C ASP A 46 -6.52 -1.56 7.09
N GLY A 47 -6.00 -0.40 6.64
CA GLY A 47 -6.30 0.14 5.31
C GLY A 47 -7.68 0.78 5.17
N LYS A 48 -8.46 0.90 6.25
CA LYS A 48 -9.82 1.47 6.22
C LYS A 48 -9.86 3.01 6.25
N GLY A 49 -8.70 3.66 6.27
CA GLY A 49 -8.58 5.10 6.42
C GLY A 49 -8.87 5.57 7.85
N ASN A 50 -8.88 6.89 8.06
CA ASN A 50 -9.07 7.50 9.39
C ASN A 50 -10.28 8.46 9.47
N GLY A 51 -11.32 8.25 8.64
CA GLY A 51 -12.57 9.02 8.75
C GLY A 51 -12.49 10.49 8.31
N GLY A 52 -11.40 10.92 7.66
CA GLY A 52 -11.30 12.28 7.13
C GLY A 52 -10.03 12.62 6.35
N SER A 53 -8.94 11.87 6.54
CA SER A 53 -7.61 12.15 5.94
C SER A 53 -7.12 11.09 4.94
N ALA A 54 -7.76 9.92 4.85
CA ALA A 54 -7.55 8.97 3.76
C ALA A 54 -8.81 8.12 3.53
N PRO A 55 -9.10 7.78 2.27
CA PRO A 55 -10.25 6.95 1.92
C PRO A 55 -10.04 5.48 2.35
N ASP A 56 -11.16 4.81 2.59
CA ASP A 56 -11.22 3.35 2.78
C ASP A 56 -10.77 2.65 1.49
N LEU A 57 -9.63 1.97 1.56
CA LEU A 57 -9.05 1.27 0.41
C LEU A 57 -9.88 0.03 0.03
N ALA A 58 -10.67 -0.53 0.96
CA ALA A 58 -11.51 -1.70 0.71
C ALA A 58 -12.67 -1.40 -0.26
N GLY A 59 -12.97 -0.13 -0.52
CA GLY A 59 -14.01 0.28 -1.47
C GLY A 59 -13.52 0.49 -2.90
N PHE A 60 -12.23 0.31 -3.18
CA PHE A 60 -11.65 0.69 -4.47
C PHE A 60 -11.71 -0.42 -5.52
N ASP A 61 -12.11 -0.05 -6.73
CA ASP A 61 -12.05 -0.94 -7.89
C ASP A 61 -10.65 -0.96 -8.55
N ASP A 62 -10.41 -1.99 -9.37
CA ASP A 62 -9.15 -2.20 -10.07
C ASP A 62 -8.71 -1.01 -10.93
N THR A 63 -9.66 -0.29 -11.52
CA THR A 63 -9.38 0.86 -12.39
C THR A 63 -8.88 2.03 -11.56
N LEU A 64 -9.55 2.31 -10.43
CA LEU A 64 -9.15 3.35 -9.50
C LEU A 64 -7.79 3.04 -8.90
N ILE A 65 -7.54 1.81 -8.45
CA ILE A 65 -6.26 1.39 -7.88
C ILE A 65 -5.13 1.63 -8.89
N LYS A 66 -5.27 1.12 -10.12
CA LYS A 66 -4.25 1.30 -11.17
C LYS A 66 -4.02 2.76 -11.51
N ASN A 67 -5.08 3.56 -11.64
CA ASN A 67 -4.95 4.98 -11.95
C ASN A 67 -4.21 5.73 -10.84
N VAL A 68 -4.50 5.46 -9.57
CA VAL A 68 -3.82 6.10 -8.43
C VAL A 68 -2.37 5.63 -8.33
N LEU A 69 -2.08 4.35 -8.56
CA LEU A 69 -0.70 3.85 -8.58
C LEU A 69 0.10 4.49 -9.72
N THR A 70 -0.52 4.67 -10.89
CA THR A 70 0.14 5.22 -12.09
C THR A 70 0.33 6.73 -12.01
N HIS A 71 -0.71 7.47 -11.63
CA HIS A 71 -0.75 8.93 -11.74
C HIS A 71 -0.68 9.66 -10.39
N GLY A 72 -0.80 8.92 -9.29
CA GLY A 72 -1.11 9.53 -8.00
C GLY A 72 -2.54 10.06 -7.97
N LYS A 73 -2.87 10.80 -6.92
CA LYS A 73 -4.15 11.49 -6.78
C LYS A 73 -4.00 12.72 -5.90
N GLU A 74 -4.49 13.85 -6.39
CA GLU A 74 -4.74 15.00 -5.52
C GLU A 74 -6.13 14.89 -4.91
N GLY A 75 -6.19 15.05 -3.60
CA GLY A 75 -7.44 15.12 -2.85
C GLY A 75 -7.40 16.25 -1.84
N SER A 76 -8.54 16.47 -1.18
CA SER A 76 -8.71 17.51 -0.15
C SER A 76 -7.77 17.36 1.06
N ILE A 77 -7.17 16.19 1.20
CA ILE A 77 -6.34 15.70 2.31
C ILE A 77 -4.83 15.73 1.98
N GLY A 78 -4.48 16.09 0.74
CA GLY A 78 -3.11 16.08 0.24
C GLY A 78 -2.97 15.33 -1.08
N ARG A 79 -1.72 15.10 -1.48
CA ARG A 79 -1.36 14.44 -2.73
C ARG A 79 -0.81 13.05 -2.45
N MET A 80 -1.55 12.03 -2.90
CA MET A 80 -0.99 10.68 -3.06
C MET A 80 0.00 10.72 -4.24
N PRO A 81 1.29 10.39 -4.05
CA PRO A 81 2.25 10.39 -5.15
C PRO A 81 1.93 9.30 -6.18
N SER A 82 2.41 9.49 -7.41
CA SER A 82 2.56 8.39 -8.36
C SER A 82 3.62 7.40 -7.85
N PHE A 83 3.37 6.12 -8.08
CA PHE A 83 4.29 5.04 -7.76
C PHE A 83 5.07 4.54 -8.98
N VAL A 84 4.85 5.16 -10.15
CA VAL A 84 5.65 4.91 -11.35
C VAL A 84 7.10 5.28 -11.07
N ASN A 85 8.03 4.39 -11.39
CA ASN A 85 9.45 4.47 -11.03
C ASN A 85 9.73 4.40 -9.51
N ARG A 86 8.69 4.31 -8.67
CA ARG A 86 8.79 4.04 -7.24
C ARG A 86 8.49 2.59 -6.88
N PHE A 87 7.99 1.78 -7.79
CA PHE A 87 7.88 0.35 -7.63
C PHE A 87 8.30 -0.34 -8.91
N THR A 88 8.81 -1.56 -8.78
CA THR A 88 8.90 -2.49 -9.89
C THR A 88 7.49 -2.95 -10.30
N PRO A 89 7.28 -3.40 -11.55
CA PRO A 89 5.97 -3.89 -11.98
C PRO A 89 5.41 -5.01 -11.08
N VAL A 90 6.29 -5.83 -10.50
CA VAL A 90 5.90 -6.91 -9.58
C VAL A 90 5.41 -6.34 -8.25
N GLN A 91 6.09 -5.33 -7.71
CA GLN A 91 5.69 -4.68 -6.46
C GLN A 91 4.38 -3.91 -6.61
N GLU A 92 4.20 -3.19 -7.73
CA GLU A 92 2.97 -2.48 -8.02
C GLU A 92 1.79 -3.44 -8.12
N LYS A 93 1.97 -4.56 -8.83
CA LYS A 93 0.97 -5.62 -8.90
C LYS A 93 0.67 -6.23 -7.53
N ALA A 94 1.71 -6.52 -6.74
CA ALA A 94 1.54 -7.09 -5.39
C ALA A 94 0.76 -6.13 -4.47
N LEU A 95 1.04 -4.83 -4.54
CA LEU A 95 0.31 -3.82 -3.78
C LEU A 95 -1.16 -3.71 -4.23
N ALA A 96 -1.40 -3.70 -5.54
CA ALA A 96 -2.76 -3.67 -6.08
C ALA A 96 -3.57 -4.90 -5.64
N GLU A 97 -2.97 -6.10 -5.72
CA GLU A 97 -3.58 -7.35 -5.25
C GLU A 97 -3.90 -7.29 -3.74
N PHE A 98 -2.98 -6.78 -2.92
CA PHE A 98 -3.22 -6.61 -1.49
C PHE A 98 -4.40 -5.66 -1.20
N ILE A 99 -4.48 -4.52 -1.87
CA ILE A 99 -5.61 -3.59 -1.68
C ILE A 99 -6.94 -4.29 -2.01
N LYS A 100 -6.95 -5.15 -3.04
CA LYS A 100 -8.14 -5.95 -3.39
C LYS A 100 -8.52 -6.98 -2.33
N THR A 101 -7.55 -7.56 -1.61
CA THR A 101 -7.86 -8.48 -0.51
C THR A 101 -8.51 -7.75 0.67
N LEU A 102 -8.21 -6.46 0.88
CA LEU A 102 -8.92 -5.64 1.88
C LEU A 102 -10.40 -5.47 1.53
N SER A 103 -10.73 -5.33 0.23
CA SER A 103 -12.12 -5.28 -0.25
C SER A 103 -12.90 -6.58 0.00
N SER A 104 -12.20 -7.72 -0.06
CA SER A 104 -12.80 -9.06 0.06
C SER A 104 -12.97 -9.52 1.52
N ASN A 105 -12.30 -8.88 2.49
CA ASN A 105 -12.35 -9.22 3.91
C ASN A 105 -13.44 -8.42 4.69
N LYS A 106 -14.61 -8.20 4.06
CA LYS A 106 -15.77 -7.61 4.75
C LYS A 106 -16.28 -8.46 5.90
#